data_AF-Q8MYS5-F1
#
_entry.id   AF-Q8MYS5-F1
#
_cell.length_a   1.000
_cell.length_b   1.000
_cell.length_c   1.000
_cell.angle_alpha   90.00
_cell.angle_beta   90.00
_cell.angle_gamma   90.00
#
_symmetry.space_group_name_H-M   'P 1'
#
loop_
_entity.id
_entity.type
_entity.pdbx_description
1 polymer ?
#
loop_
_entity_poly.entity_id
_entity_poly.type
_entity_poly.pdbx_seq_one_letter_code
_entity_poly.pdbx_strand_id
1 'polypeptide(L)'
;MQSKVSELEEIILPPADVKKLQLRLQGSVAVTVNAGPLAYAHAFLDAKVVNNFSMDRVGDLKDVFRDFIVVCQKALFLNERIISADQKEYHHVLKENYEKLCQALSELLDDESFQPLGDDADSINQRNSMALFNAISGASHNSSTA
;
A
#
# COMPACT_ATOMS: atom_id res chain seq x y z
N MET A 1 2.76 -3.68 10.65
CA MET A 1 2.59 -3.52 9.19
C MET A 1 3.87 -3.79 8.41
N GLN A 2 5.06 -3.37 8.85
CA GLN A 2 6.32 -3.59 8.12
C GLN A 2 6.55 -5.04 7.65
N SER A 3 6.35 -6.03 8.53
CA SER A 3 6.48 -7.46 8.16
C SER A 3 5.62 -7.83 6.95
N LYS A 4 4.42 -7.25 6.84
CA LYS A 4 3.51 -7.52 5.71
C LYS A 4 4.07 -6.96 4.40
N VAL A 5 4.66 -5.77 4.46
CA VAL A 5 5.33 -5.13 3.31
C VAL A 5 6.50 -6.01 2.87
N SER A 6 7.42 -6.34 3.77
CA SER A 6 8.60 -7.14 3.45
C SER A 6 8.25 -8.54 2.93
N GLU A 7 7.24 -9.20 3.51
CA GLU A 7 6.73 -10.48 2.99
C GLU A 7 6.20 -10.37 1.55
N LEU A 8 5.51 -9.27 1.21
CA LEU A 8 5.01 -9.03 -0.14
C LEU A 8 6.14 -8.63 -1.10
N GLU A 9 7.16 -7.92 -0.64
CA GLU A 9 8.33 -7.58 -1.44
C GLU A 9 9.14 -8.82 -1.79
N GLU A 10 9.31 -9.73 -0.84
CA GLU A 10 10.02 -10.99 -1.08
C GLU A 10 9.27 -11.87 -2.10
N ILE A 11 7.93 -11.90 -2.04
CA ILE A 11 7.16 -12.79 -2.93
C ILE A 11 7.10 -12.33 -4.38
N ILE A 12 7.33 -11.05 -4.65
CA ILE A 12 7.38 -10.51 -6.02
C ILE A 12 8.75 -10.69 -6.69
N LEU A 13 9.77 -11.16 -5.96
CA LEU A 13 11.08 -11.44 -6.52
C LEU A 13 11.06 -12.71 -7.41
N PRO A 14 11.76 -12.71 -8.56
CA PRO A 14 11.88 -13.90 -9.39
C PRO A 14 12.71 -15.01 -8.71
N PRO A 15 12.40 -16.30 -8.94
CA PRO A 15 11.24 -16.80 -9.70
C PRO A 15 9.95 -16.72 -8.87
N ALA A 16 8.93 -16.07 -9.42
CA ALA A 16 7.66 -15.86 -8.72
C ALA A 16 6.76 -17.11 -8.77
N ASP A 17 6.22 -17.50 -7.63
CA ASP A 17 5.20 -18.56 -7.51
C ASP A 17 3.81 -17.93 -7.47
N VAL A 18 2.99 -18.24 -8.49
CA VAL A 18 1.63 -17.70 -8.66
C VAL A 18 0.76 -17.95 -7.42
N LYS A 19 0.79 -19.16 -6.85
CA LYS A 19 -0.07 -19.53 -5.72
C LYS A 19 0.36 -18.82 -4.45
N LYS A 20 1.68 -18.76 -4.19
CA LYS A 20 2.21 -18.07 -3.00
C LYS A 20 2.00 -16.55 -3.12
N LEU A 21 2.15 -15.98 -4.31
CA LEU A 21 1.80 -14.58 -4.61
C LEU A 21 0.32 -14.31 -4.33
N GLN A 22 -0.59 -15.07 -4.94
CA GLN A 22 -2.03 -14.89 -4.78
C GLN A 22 -2.48 -15.05 -3.33
N LEU A 23 -1.97 -16.06 -2.61
CA LEU A 23 -2.29 -16.27 -1.21
C LEU A 23 -1.92 -15.05 -0.34
N ARG A 24 -0.73 -14.49 -0.55
CA ARG A 24 -0.26 -13.32 0.21
C ARG A 24 -0.98 -12.05 -0.19
N LEU A 25 -1.19 -11.83 -1.49
CA LEU A 25 -1.89 -10.66 -2.01
C LEU A 25 -3.35 -10.65 -1.58
N GLN A 26 -4.08 -11.76 -1.74
CA GLN A 26 -5.46 -11.89 -1.27
C GLN A 26 -5.56 -11.63 0.24
N GLY A 27 -4.67 -12.24 1.04
CA GLY A 27 -4.62 -12.02 2.48
C GLY A 27 -4.21 -10.60 2.89
N SER A 28 -3.86 -9.73 1.94
CA SER A 28 -3.50 -8.33 2.15
C SER A 28 -4.63 -7.39 1.73
N VAL A 29 -5.25 -7.60 0.57
CA VAL A 29 -6.26 -6.69 0.00
C VAL A 29 -7.70 -7.17 0.18
N ALA A 30 -7.93 -8.46 0.40
CA ALA A 30 -9.25 -9.09 0.49
C ALA A 30 -9.41 -9.88 1.80
N VAL A 31 -9.13 -9.23 2.93
CA VAL A 31 -9.19 -9.86 4.25
C VAL A 31 -10.65 -10.02 4.70
N THR A 32 -11.07 -11.26 4.99
CA THR A 32 -12.46 -11.58 5.38
C THR A 32 -12.61 -12.08 6.81
N VAL A 33 -11.56 -12.64 7.41
CA VAL A 33 -11.63 -13.31 8.73
C VAL A 33 -10.89 -12.53 9.82
N ASN A 34 -9.81 -11.85 9.45
CA ASN A 34 -8.98 -11.05 10.36
C ASN A 34 -9.31 -9.56 10.21
N ALA A 35 -8.85 -8.73 11.15
CA ALA A 35 -9.14 -7.30 11.18
C ALA A 35 -8.61 -6.49 9.96
N GLY A 36 -7.74 -7.06 9.13
CA GLY A 36 -7.25 -6.41 7.89
C GLY A 36 -6.46 -5.11 8.11
N PRO A 37 -5.83 -4.56 7.07
CA PRO A 37 -5.04 -3.33 7.16
C PRO A 37 -5.84 -2.10 7.62
N LEU A 38 -7.11 -1.98 7.18
CA LEU A 38 -7.96 -0.84 7.54
C LEU A 38 -8.25 -0.75 9.04
N ALA A 39 -8.37 -1.87 9.77
CA ALA A 39 -8.57 -1.80 11.21
C ALA A 39 -7.36 -1.18 11.94
N TYR A 40 -6.14 -1.47 11.48
CA TYR A 40 -4.93 -0.81 12.01
C TYR A 40 -4.96 0.68 11.68
N ALA A 41 -5.33 1.06 10.45
CA ALA A 41 -5.43 2.47 10.08
C ALA A 41 -6.46 3.21 10.95
N HIS A 42 -7.66 2.65 11.15
CA HIS A 42 -8.67 3.24 12.03
C HIS A 42 -8.21 3.34 13.49
N ALA A 43 -7.50 2.33 14.00
CA ALA A 43 -7.08 2.32 15.40
C ALA A 43 -6.00 3.36 15.73
N PHE A 44 -5.16 3.71 14.76
CA PHE A 44 -3.94 4.50 15.01
C PHE A 44 -3.86 5.81 14.21
N LEU A 45 -4.55 5.92 13.09
CA LEU A 45 -4.43 7.04 12.16
C LEU A 45 -5.74 7.83 11.97
N ASP A 46 -6.87 7.37 12.52
CA ASP A 46 -8.13 8.11 12.48
C ASP A 46 -7.98 9.45 13.21
N ALA A 47 -8.48 10.52 12.59
CA ALA A 47 -8.39 11.89 13.10
C ALA A 47 -8.90 12.04 14.55
N LYS A 48 -9.82 11.17 14.99
CA LYS A 48 -10.38 11.18 16.35
C LYS A 48 -9.39 10.70 17.41
N VAL A 49 -8.42 9.85 17.04
CA VAL A 49 -7.50 9.20 18.00
C VAL A 49 -6.04 9.52 17.74
N VAL A 50 -5.69 9.99 16.54
CA VAL A 50 -4.30 10.22 16.10
C VAL A 50 -3.53 11.16 17.03
N ASN A 51 -4.21 12.15 17.62
CA ASN A 51 -3.63 13.10 18.57
C ASN A 51 -3.17 12.47 19.91
N ASN A 52 -3.54 11.20 20.16
CA ASN A 52 -3.08 10.44 21.33
C ASN A 52 -1.71 9.79 21.12
N PHE A 53 -1.16 9.85 19.90
CA PHE A 53 0.11 9.24 19.53
C PHE A 53 1.15 10.31 19.15
N SER A 54 2.44 9.97 19.26
CA SER A 54 3.50 10.88 18.85
C SER A 54 3.52 11.06 17.33
N MET A 55 3.72 12.30 16.87
CA MET A 55 3.73 12.64 15.44
C MET A 55 4.70 11.77 14.63
N ASP A 56 5.89 11.50 15.17
CA ASP A 56 6.89 10.65 14.51
C ASP A 56 6.35 9.24 14.22
N ARG A 57 5.68 8.61 15.18
CA ARG A 57 5.14 7.24 15.02
C ARG A 57 3.95 7.21 14.08
N VAL A 58 3.15 8.28 14.05
CA VAL A 58 2.06 8.45 13.10
C VAL A 58 2.62 8.60 11.68
N GLY A 59 3.67 9.41 11.52
CA GLY A 59 4.41 9.58 10.27
C GLY A 59 4.95 8.23 9.76
N ASP A 60 5.72 7.54 10.61
CA ASP A 60 6.27 6.21 10.29
C ASP A 60 5.16 5.25 9.84
N LEU A 61 4.06 5.15 10.58
CA LEU A 61 2.98 4.24 10.23
C LEU A 61 2.32 4.61 8.89
N LYS A 62 2.12 5.90 8.61
CA LYS A 62 1.62 6.36 7.30
C LYS A 62 2.55 5.94 6.18
N ASP A 63 3.86 6.10 6.35
CA ASP A 63 4.86 5.72 5.34
C ASP A 63 4.84 4.20 5.10
N VAL A 64 4.73 3.39 6.14
CA VAL A 64 4.55 1.93 5.99
C VAL A 64 3.27 1.59 5.22
N PHE A 65 2.19 2.34 5.40
CA PHE A 65 0.97 2.15 4.59
C PHE A 65 1.18 2.56 3.13
N ARG A 66 1.97 3.61 2.84
CA ARG A 66 2.30 3.99 1.46
C ARG A 66 3.09 2.87 0.78
N ASP A 67 4.11 2.35 1.45
CA ASP A 67 4.90 1.21 0.96
C ASP A 67 4.02 -0.02 0.73
N PHE A 68 3.08 -0.28 1.65
CA PHE A 68 2.11 -1.37 1.53
C PHE A 68 1.24 -1.24 0.27
N ILE A 69 0.71 -0.05 -0.03
CA ILE A 69 -0.07 0.17 -1.25
C ILE A 69 0.78 -0.04 -2.50
N VAL A 70 2.01 0.46 -2.51
CA VAL A 70 2.94 0.31 -3.64
C VAL A 70 3.28 -1.17 -3.88
N VAL A 71 3.58 -1.94 -2.84
CA VAL A 71 3.92 -3.36 -3.00
C VAL A 71 2.70 -4.20 -3.40
N CYS A 72 1.51 -3.92 -2.88
CA CYS A 72 0.27 -4.57 -3.33
C CYS A 72 0.03 -4.36 -4.82
N GLN A 73 0.32 -3.16 -5.34
CA GLN A 73 0.22 -2.89 -6.76
C GLN A 73 1.25 -3.63 -7.60
N LYS A 74 2.52 -3.64 -7.17
CA LYS A 74 3.57 -4.45 -7.83
C LYS A 74 3.17 -5.92 -7.90
N ALA A 75 2.59 -6.45 -6.82
CA ALA A 75 2.08 -7.81 -6.75
C ALA A 75 0.89 -8.05 -7.71
N LEU A 76 -0.04 -7.09 -7.83
CA LEU A 76 -1.13 -7.15 -8.80
C LEU A 76 -0.62 -7.16 -10.24
N PHE A 77 0.29 -6.25 -10.58
CA PHE A 77 0.91 -6.17 -11.91
C PHE A 77 1.64 -7.46 -12.27
N LEU A 78 2.42 -8.01 -11.33
CA LEU A 78 3.08 -9.29 -11.53
C LEU A 78 2.06 -10.42 -11.72
N ASN A 79 1.03 -10.49 -10.87
CA ASN A 79 -0.01 -11.49 -10.95
C ASN A 79 -0.71 -11.45 -12.33
N GLU A 80 -1.07 -10.28 -12.83
CA GLU A 80 -1.72 -10.14 -14.15
C GLU A 80 -0.91 -10.76 -15.29
N ARG A 81 0.43 -10.68 -15.20
CA ARG A 81 1.37 -11.18 -16.21
C ARG A 81 1.60 -12.67 -16.16
N ILE A 82 1.55 -13.29 -14.98
CA ILE A 82 1.95 -14.70 -14.78
C ILE A 82 0.78 -15.67 -14.67
N ILE A 83 -0.45 -15.17 -14.51
CA ILE A 83 -1.67 -16.00 -14.44
C ILE A 83 -2.10 -16.55 -15.81
N SER A 84 -2.82 -17.66 -15.78
CA SER A 84 -3.52 -18.21 -16.94
C SER A 84 -4.85 -17.47 -17.22
N ALA A 85 -5.43 -17.68 -18.41
CA ALA A 85 -6.62 -16.97 -18.86
C ALA A 85 -7.85 -17.21 -17.97
N ASP A 86 -8.00 -18.43 -17.42
CA ASP A 86 -9.08 -18.82 -16.52
C ASP A 86 -9.02 -18.11 -15.14
N GLN A 87 -7.89 -17.48 -14.81
CA GLN A 87 -7.72 -16.73 -13.56
C GLN A 87 -7.94 -15.22 -13.71
N LYS A 88 -8.34 -14.73 -14.90
CA LYS A 88 -8.53 -13.29 -15.14
C LYS A 88 -9.64 -12.67 -14.28
N GLU A 89 -10.74 -13.39 -14.07
CA GLU A 89 -11.83 -12.93 -13.19
C GLU A 89 -11.38 -12.84 -11.73
N TYR A 90 -10.64 -13.84 -11.25
CA TYR A 90 -10.05 -13.81 -9.91
C TYR A 90 -9.11 -12.61 -9.73
N HIS A 91 -8.27 -12.32 -10.72
CA HIS A 91 -7.41 -11.14 -10.70
C HIS A 91 -8.21 -9.83 -10.66
N HIS A 92 -9.30 -9.72 -11.42
CA HIS A 92 -10.16 -8.54 -11.40
C HIS A 92 -10.74 -8.28 -10.00
N VAL A 93 -11.20 -9.33 -9.32
CA VAL A 93 -11.68 -9.22 -7.93
C VAL A 93 -10.56 -8.78 -6.96
N LEU A 94 -9.33 -9.27 -7.13
CA LEU A 94 -8.20 -8.79 -6.31
C LEU A 94 -7.91 -7.30 -6.55
N LYS A 95 -7.99 -6.85 -7.80
CA LYS A 95 -7.80 -5.45 -8.17
C LYS A 95 -8.88 -4.54 -7.57
N GLU A 96 -10.15 -4.93 -7.69
CA GLU A 96 -11.28 -4.18 -7.12
C GLU A 96 -11.14 -4.03 -5.60
N ASN A 97 -10.73 -5.09 -4.90
CA ASN A 97 -10.50 -5.03 -3.45
C ASN A 97 -9.32 -4.13 -3.08
N TYR A 98 -8.25 -4.13 -3.87
CA TYR A 98 -7.14 -3.20 -3.72
C TYR A 98 -7.57 -1.74 -3.93
N GLU A 99 -8.38 -1.45 -4.95
CA GLU A 99 -8.89 -0.11 -5.22
C GLU A 99 -9.78 0.40 -4.07
N LYS A 100 -10.67 -0.45 -3.56
CA LYS A 100 -11.49 -0.14 -2.37
C LYS A 100 -10.64 0.15 -1.14
N LEU A 101 -9.58 -0.63 -0.92
CA LEU A 101 -8.63 -0.40 0.17
C LEU A 101 -7.93 0.96 0.03
N CYS A 102 -7.44 1.28 -1.16
CA CYS A 102 -6.80 2.56 -1.47
C CYS A 102 -7.74 3.74 -1.22
N GLN A 103 -8.97 3.64 -1.72
CA GLN A 103 -10.00 4.66 -1.52
C GLN A 103 -10.30 4.86 -0.02
N ALA A 104 -10.55 3.79 0.72
CA ALA A 104 -10.84 3.86 2.14
C ALA A 104 -9.68 4.47 2.96
N LEU A 105 -8.42 4.18 2.59
CA LEU A 105 -7.26 4.81 3.23
C LEU A 105 -7.13 6.29 2.88
N SER A 106 -7.36 6.66 1.61
CA SER A 106 -7.31 8.06 1.18
C SER A 106 -8.37 8.90 1.89
N GLU A 107 -9.60 8.38 2.01
CA GLU A 107 -10.70 9.03 2.74
C GLU A 107 -10.43 9.11 4.25
N LEU A 108 -9.89 8.05 4.87
CA LEU A 108 -9.58 8.03 6.30
C LEU A 108 -8.48 9.03 6.68
N LEU A 109 -7.48 9.18 5.81
CA LEU A 109 -6.28 9.96 6.08
C LEU A 109 -6.31 11.38 5.49
N ASP A 110 -7.36 11.69 4.71
CA ASP A 110 -7.49 12.90 3.90
C ASP A 110 -6.23 13.16 3.04
N ASP A 111 -5.77 12.10 2.39
CA ASP A 111 -4.48 12.06 1.68
C ASP A 111 -4.62 11.32 0.34
N GLU A 112 -4.54 12.07 -0.76
CA GLU A 112 -4.71 11.56 -2.12
C GLU A 112 -3.56 10.66 -2.58
N SER A 113 -2.42 10.67 -1.89
CA SER A 113 -1.29 9.82 -2.28
C SER A 113 -1.54 8.32 -2.06
N PHE A 114 -2.62 7.96 -1.35
CA PHE A 114 -3.10 6.58 -1.23
C PHE A 114 -4.01 6.14 -2.39
N GLN A 115 -4.39 7.01 -3.32
CA GLN A 115 -5.16 6.60 -4.50
C GLN A 115 -4.40 5.54 -5.31
N PRO A 116 -5.08 4.59 -5.98
CA PRO A 116 -4.43 3.59 -6.83
C PRO A 116 -3.47 4.25 -7.85
N LEU A 117 -2.29 3.67 -8.14
CA LEU A 117 -1.56 4.13 -9.35
C LEU A 117 -2.28 3.61 -10.59
N GLY A 118 -2.08 4.29 -11.72
CA GLY A 118 -2.39 3.72 -13.02
C GLY A 118 -1.68 2.38 -13.26
N ASP A 119 -2.23 1.57 -14.16
CA ASP A 119 -1.80 0.19 -14.43
C ASP A 119 -0.42 0.08 -15.11
N ASP A 120 0.14 1.20 -15.56
CA ASP A 120 1.40 1.22 -16.30
C ASP A 120 2.62 1.14 -15.36
N ALA A 121 3.60 0.31 -15.75
CA ALA A 121 4.84 0.12 -15.01
C ALA A 121 5.61 1.44 -14.74
N ASP A 122 5.51 2.41 -15.64
CA ASP A 122 6.13 3.73 -15.49
C ASP A 122 5.52 4.54 -14.32
N SER A 123 4.21 4.45 -14.12
CA SER A 123 3.51 5.10 -13.01
C SER A 123 3.99 4.57 -11.65
N ILE A 124 4.19 3.25 -11.54
CA ILE A 124 4.69 2.57 -10.34
C ILE A 124 6.13 3.00 -10.03
N ASN A 125 6.98 3.11 -11.05
CA ASN A 125 8.37 3.56 -10.89
C ASN A 125 8.47 5.04 -10.50
N GLN A 126 7.56 5.88 -10.99
CA GLN A 126 7.55 7.31 -10.66
C GLN A 126 7.16 7.58 -9.20
N ARG A 127 6.19 6.84 -8.63
CA ARG A 127 5.88 6.96 -7.19
C ARG A 127 6.99 6.43 -6.29
N ASN A 128 7.68 5.34 -6.65
CA ASN A 128 8.88 4.91 -5.90
C ASN A 128 9.90 6.05 -5.85
N SER A 129 10.13 6.71 -6.98
CA SER A 129 11.06 7.83 -7.06
C SER A 129 10.61 8.99 -6.18
N MET A 130 9.34 9.40 -6.25
CA MET A 130 8.82 10.47 -5.38
C MET A 130 8.87 10.12 -3.89
N ALA A 131 8.53 8.89 -3.51
CA ALA A 131 8.61 8.44 -2.13
C ALA A 131 10.07 8.43 -1.62
N LEU A 132 11.02 7.96 -2.42
CA LEU A 132 12.46 8.03 -2.13
C LEU A 132 12.95 9.49 -2.01
N PHE A 133 12.54 10.37 -2.93
CA PHE A 133 12.89 11.78 -2.85
C PHE A 133 12.31 12.45 -1.61
N ASN A 134 11.08 12.11 -1.21
CA ASN A 134 10.44 12.67 -0.02
C ASN A 134 11.08 12.15 1.28
N ALA A 135 11.44 10.87 1.33
CA ALA A 135 12.16 10.26 2.47
C ALA A 135 13.58 10.84 2.64
N ILE A 136 14.26 11.19 1.53
CA ILE A 136 15.59 11.83 1.56
C ILE A 136 15.47 13.34 1.88
N SER A 137 14.36 13.98 1.50
CA SER A 137 14.12 15.42 1.70
C SER A 137 13.65 15.80 3.10
N GLY A 138 13.90 14.96 4.11
CA GLY A 138 13.68 15.26 5.54
C GLY A 138 14.52 16.42 6.11
N ALA A 139 14.81 17.48 5.35
CA ALA A 139 15.51 18.67 5.82
C ALA A 139 14.65 19.93 5.66
N SER A 140 13.98 20.27 6.77
CA SER A 140 13.72 21.63 7.25
C SER A 140 13.03 22.62 6.30
N HIS A 141 11.73 22.85 6.51
CA HIS A 141 11.15 24.17 6.27
C HIS A 141 10.81 24.84 7.61
N ASN A 142 11.83 25.43 8.23
CA ASN A 142 11.63 26.38 9.30
C ASN A 142 11.14 27.69 8.66
N SER A 143 9.83 27.84 8.47
CA SER A 143 9.24 29.09 8.01
C SER A 143 9.10 30.05 9.19
N SER A 144 10.19 30.74 9.54
CA SER A 144 10.11 31.99 10.28
C SER A 144 9.62 33.08 9.32
N THR A 145 8.36 33.47 9.46
CA THR A 145 7.87 34.74 8.91
C THR A 145 7.97 35.82 9.97
N ALA A 146 8.59 36.91 9.52
CA ALA A 146 8.85 38.20 10.16
C ALA A 146 7.81 38.73 11.15
#